data_AF-X0X9K0-F1
#
_entry.id   AF-X0X9K0-F1
#
_cell.length_a   1.000
_cell.length_b   1.000
_cell.length_c   1.000
_cell.angle_alpha   90.00
_cell.angle_beta   90.00
_cell.angle_gamma   90.00
#
_symmetry.space_group_name_H-M   'P 1'
#
loop_
_entity.id
_entity.type
_entity.pdbx_description
1 polymer ?
#
loop_
_entity_poly.entity_id
_entity_poly.type
_entity_poly.pdbx_seq_one_letter_code
_entity_poly.pdbx_strand_id
1 'polypeptide(L)' 'PPGSGGFIRTYEAPEIARVASPCHLKCGNSVLTAHGIITSAHDGELMANQAVIIKEMMDKYFPEAIQSESNQEDMAIPEI' A
#
# COMPACT_ATOMS: atom_id res chain seq x y z
N PRO A 1 0.27 -11.92 -2.53
CA PRO A 1 1.18 -12.92 -3.13
C PRO A 1 0.40 -13.86 -4.05
N PRO A 2 1.00 -14.49 -5.08
CA PRO A 2 0.33 -15.52 -5.86
C PRO A 2 -0.22 -16.66 -4.99
N GLY A 3 0.54 -17.11 -3.98
CA GLY A 3 0.11 -18.14 -3.03
C GLY A 3 -1.07 -17.76 -2.13
N SER A 4 -1.48 -16.48 -2.12
CA SER A 4 -2.65 -15.97 -1.38
C SER A 4 -3.83 -15.63 -2.30
N GLY A 5 -3.81 -16.13 -3.54
CA GLY A 5 -4.82 -15.82 -4.56
C GLY A 5 -4.65 -14.47 -5.26
N GLY A 6 -3.53 -13.77 -5.05
CA GLY A 6 -3.18 -12.60 -5.86
C GLY A 6 -4.13 -11.40 -5.71
N PHE A 7 -4.75 -11.20 -4.54
CA PHE A 7 -5.60 -10.03 -4.28
C PHE A 7 -4.80 -8.72 -4.40
N ILE A 8 -4.90 -8.08 -5.55
CA ILE A 8 -4.31 -6.77 -5.86
C ILE A 8 -5.47 -5.80 -6.07
N ARG A 9 -5.57 -4.78 -5.22
CA ARG A 9 -6.61 -3.73 -5.30
C ARG A 9 -6.05 -2.36 -5.72
N THR A 10 -5.00 -2.38 -6.54
CA THR A 10 -4.28 -1.16 -6.94
C THR A 10 -5.17 -0.22 -7.75
N TYR A 11 -6.06 -0.76 -8.60
CA TYR A 11 -6.97 0.04 -9.42
C TYR A 11 -8.12 0.64 -8.61
N GLU A 12 -8.54 -0.03 -7.54
CA GLU A 12 -9.61 0.43 -6.65
C GLU A 12 -9.09 1.36 -5.55
N ALA A 13 -7.78 1.36 -5.28
CA ALA A 13 -7.17 2.18 -4.23
C ALA A 13 -7.55 3.68 -4.29
N PRO A 14 -7.58 4.35 -5.47
CA PRO A 14 -8.03 5.73 -5.58
C PRO A 14 -9.46 5.93 -5.10
N GLU A 15 -10.38 5.07 -5.55
CA GLU A 15 -11.79 5.15 -5.17
C GLU A 15 -12.01 4.83 -3.69
N ILE A 16 -11.30 3.84 -3.15
CA ILE A 16 -11.31 3.50 -1.72
C ILE A 16 -10.89 4.71 -0.90
N ALA A 17 -9.77 5.36 -1.26
CA ALA A 17 -9.31 6.56 -0.56
C ALA A 17 -10.35 7.68 -0.67
N ARG A 18 -10.95 7.90 -1.85
CA ARG A 18 -11.94 8.95 -2.05
C ARG A 18 -13.17 8.81 -1.15
N VAL A 19 -13.65 7.59 -0.94
CA VAL A 19 -14.89 7.35 -0.16
C VAL A 19 -14.65 7.08 1.33
N ALA A 20 -13.47 6.57 1.69
CA ALA A 20 -13.18 6.11 3.05
C ALA A 20 -12.10 6.95 3.76
N SER A 21 -11.59 8.03 3.14
CA SER A 21 -10.60 8.90 3.77
C SER A 21 -11.10 9.46 5.11
N PRO A 22 -10.26 9.48 6.16
CA PRO A 22 -8.88 8.98 6.20
C PRO A 22 -8.81 7.44 6.34
N CYS A 23 -7.97 6.78 5.54
CA CYS A 23 -7.77 5.33 5.64
C CYS A 23 -6.31 4.93 5.41
N HIS A 24 -5.88 3.86 6.09
CA HIS A 24 -4.55 3.28 5.87
C HIS A 24 -4.59 2.28 4.70
N LEU A 25 -3.86 2.58 3.64
CA LEU A 25 -3.66 1.66 2.52
C LEU A 25 -2.38 0.88 2.72
N LYS A 26 -2.51 -0.45 2.79
CA LYS A 26 -1.37 -1.35 2.83
C LYS A 26 -0.94 -1.73 1.42
N CYS A 27 0.26 -1.33 1.02
CA CYS A 27 0.94 -1.95 -0.12
C CYS A 27 1.47 -3.32 0.33
N GLY A 28 0.91 -4.39 -0.22
CA GLY A 28 1.32 -5.75 0.11
C GLY A 28 2.66 -6.16 -0.51
N ASN A 29 3.19 -7.28 -0.04
CA ASN A 29 4.34 -7.99 -0.61
C ASN A 29 3.96 -8.81 -1.85
N SER A 30 3.17 -8.24 -2.78
CA SER A 30 2.63 -8.97 -3.95
C SER A 30 3.69 -9.63 -4.82
N VAL A 31 4.91 -9.09 -4.82
CA VAL A 31 6.07 -9.63 -5.52
C VAL A 31 6.58 -10.95 -4.95
N LEU A 32 6.30 -11.24 -3.68
CA LEU A 32 6.68 -12.50 -3.04
C LEU A 32 5.71 -13.62 -3.42
N THR A 33 6.23 -14.85 -3.45
CA THR A 33 5.45 -16.04 -3.84
C THR A 33 4.41 -16.45 -2.80
N ALA A 34 4.73 -16.33 -1.51
CA ALA A 34 3.89 -16.74 -0.38
C ALA A 34 4.14 -15.87 0.87
N HIS A 35 3.45 -16.17 1.96
CA HIS A 35 3.63 -15.53 3.27
C HIS A 35 4.77 -16.20 4.07
N GLY A 36 5.38 -15.46 5.00
CA GLY A 36 6.34 -16.02 5.98
C GLY A 36 7.71 -16.39 5.41
N ILE A 37 8.07 -15.84 4.25
CA ILE A 37 9.35 -16.13 3.59
C ILE A 37 10.42 -15.16 4.10
N ILE A 38 11.64 -15.66 4.30
CA ILE A 38 12.81 -14.80 4.52
C ILE A 38 13.11 -14.08 3.21
N THR A 39 13.10 -12.75 3.25
CA THR A 39 13.32 -11.89 2.09
C THR A 39 14.79 -11.53 1.93
N SER A 40 15.20 -11.34 0.68
CA SER A 40 16.49 -10.74 0.32
C SER A 40 16.39 -9.22 0.17
N ALA A 41 17.53 -8.54 0.01
CA ALA A 41 17.55 -7.11 -0.33
C ALA A 41 16.87 -6.83 -1.68
N HIS A 42 17.05 -7.71 -2.67
CA HIS A 42 16.42 -7.60 -3.97
C HIS A 42 14.90 -7.66 -3.89
N ASP A 43 14.35 -8.53 -3.04
CA ASP A 43 12.90 -8.57 -2.80
C ASP A 43 12.39 -7.24 -2.23
N GLY A 44 13.19 -6.60 -1.38
CA GLY A 44 12.94 -5.27 -0.85
C GLY A 44 12.83 -4.21 -1.95
N GLU A 45 13.77 -4.20 -2.90
CA GLU A 45 13.73 -3.31 -4.06
C GLU A 45 12.46 -3.51 -4.90
N LEU A 46 12.09 -4.77 -5.16
CA LEU A 46 10.89 -5.09 -5.92
C LEU A 46 9.60 -4.69 -5.18
N MET A 47 9.57 -4.84 -3.85
CA MET A 47 8.45 -4.34 -3.03
C MET A 47 8.37 -2.81 -3.06
N ALA A 48 9.50 -2.10 -3.05
CA ALA A 48 9.53 -0.65 -3.19
C ALA A 48 8.98 -0.21 -4.55
N ASN A 49 9.39 -0.88 -5.65
CA ASN A 49 8.86 -0.61 -6.98
C ASN A 49 7.34 -0.85 -7.07
N GLN A 50 6.81 -1.86 -6.37
CA GLN A 50 5.37 -2.07 -6.29
C GLN A 50 4.65 -0.90 -5.61
N ALA A 51 5.23 -0.29 -4.57
CA ALA A 51 4.68 0.89 -3.91
C ALA A 51 4.68 2.11 -4.84
N VAL A 52 5.72 2.27 -5.66
CA VAL A 52 5.78 3.34 -6.69
C VAL A 52 4.61 3.21 -7.67
N ILE A 53 4.35 2.00 -8.20
CA ILE A 53 3.22 1.78 -9.11
C ILE A 53 1.89 2.17 -8.45
N ILE A 54 1.69 1.86 -7.16
CA ILE A 54 0.48 2.27 -6.45
C ILE A 54 0.39 3.79 -6.35
N LYS A 55 1.50 4.47 -6.04
CA LYS A 55 1.53 5.93 -6.01
C LYS A 55 1.17 6.54 -7.36
N GLU A 56 1.72 6.01 -8.46
CA GLU A 56 1.38 6.44 -9.82
C GLU A 56 -0.13 6.28 -10.13
N MET A 57 -0.74 5.20 -9.63
CA MET A 57 -2.17 4.96 -9.78
C MET A 57 -3.02 5.93 -8.98
N MET A 58 -2.60 6.26 -7.74
CA MET A 58 -3.23 7.33 -6.96
C MET A 58 -3.12 8.67 -7.68
N ASP A 59 -1.92 9.04 -8.15
CA ASP A 59 -1.68 10.33 -8.81
C ASP A 59 -2.45 10.46 -10.12
N LYS A 60 -2.62 9.36 -10.84
CA LYS A 60 -3.35 9.36 -12.11
C LYS A 60 -4.85 9.48 -11.93
N TYR A 61 -5.42 8.81 -10.93
CA TYR A 61 -6.87 8.63 -10.81
C TYR A 61 -7.52 9.38 -9.64
N PHE A 62 -6.73 9.88 -8.68
CA PHE A 62 -7.18 10.73 -7.59
C PHE A 62 -6.05 11.69 -7.13
N PRO A 63 -5.61 12.62 -8.00
CA PRO A 63 -4.44 13.48 -7.75
C PRO A 63 -4.60 14.45 -6.58
N GLU A 64 -5.83 14.79 -6.20
CA GLU A 64 -6.13 15.62 -5.03
C GLU A 64 -5.97 14.90 -3.68
N ALA A 65 -5.70 13.59 -3.68
CA ALA A 65 -5.40 12.86 -2.45
C ALA A 65 -4.09 13.36 -1.81
N ILE A 66 -4.14 13.67 -0.52
CA ILE A 66 -2.98 14.12 0.26
C ILE A 66 -2.63 13.03 1.27
N GLN A 67 -1.37 12.60 1.27
CA GLN A 67 -0.87 11.71 2.31
C GLN A 67 -0.81 12.48 3.64
N SER A 68 -1.42 11.92 4.69
CA SER A 68 -1.34 12.49 6.03
C SER A 68 0.11 12.60 6.50
N GLU A 69 0.41 13.67 7.24
CA GLU A 69 1.68 13.81 7.95
C GLU A 69 1.87 12.67 8.96
N SER A 70 3.12 12.41 9.33
CA SER A 70 3.40 11.37 10.33
C SER A 70 2.90 11.79 11.72
N ASN A 71 2.47 10.82 12.54
CA ASN A 71 2.09 11.02 13.95
C ASN A 71 1.00 12.09 14.18
N GLN A 72 -0.03 12.15 13.34
CA GLN A 72 -1.18 13.03 13.63
C GLN A 72 -1.95 12.55 14.87
N GLU A 73 -2.53 13.48 15.61
CA GLU A 73 -3.23 13.20 16.88
C GLU A 73 -4.42 12.24 16.71
N ASP A 74 -5.04 12.22 15.53
CA ASP A 74 -6.19 11.38 15.20
C ASP A 74 -5.78 10.00 14.62
N MET A 75 -4.48 9.73 14.48
CA MET A 75 -4.00 8.40 14.11
C MET A 75 -4.10 7.46 15.30
N ALA A 76 -4.78 6.32 15.10
CA ALA A 76 -4.84 5.23 16.08
C ALA A 76 -3.50 4.46 16.13
N ILE A 77 -2.45 5.12 16.62
CA ILE A 77 -1.14 4.52 16.84
C ILE A 77 -1.20 3.74 18.17
N PRO A 78 -0.90 2.42 18.17
CA PRO A 78 -0.88 1.64 19.40
C PRO A 78 0.12 2.22 20.42
N GLU A 79 -0.33 2.44 21.65
CA GLU A 79 0.55 2.76 22.80
C GLU A 79 1.21 1.49 23.35
N ILE A 80 2.44 1.63 23.85
CA ILE A 80 3.27 0.53 24.39
C ILE A 80 2.82 0.13 25.80
#